data_AF-A0A9W8MQ57-F1
#
_entry.id   AF-A0A9W8MQ57-F1
#
_cell.length_a   1.000
_cell.length_b   1.000
_cell.length_c   1.000
_cell.angle_alpha   90.00
_cell.angle_beta   90.00
_cell.angle_gamma   90.00
#
_symmetry.space_group_name_H-M   'P 1'
#
loop_
_entity.id
_entity.type
_entity.pdbx_description
1 polymer ?
#
loop_
_entity_poly.entity_id
_entity_poly.type
_entity_poly.pdbx_seq_one_letter_code
_entity_poly.pdbx_strand_id
1 'polypeptide(L)'
;MRALYLRKSPTGDLEPEIEELLTKLNSFDLRLMYLRLGHDAVAGCNWCHRLKEYLLFAFIGPLLVYILEIAFIGLLTLPNSSKHHLRSYAIGTLILSMLFEFYTALTGEITLSARERAQNGWPQITRWHDTLYMARYTLFLVLPLSLQLPRIPFIYSIPILGPLLPAPDPRLALKASPPAQRLQSLQPTLDLLITRLHFLTYTKAAIMRMPSVRERAVAWWDAEGKEGKEGLSDEGVQRTAKGMGLAYDEIDGVLRVNAKKGLESINNSVPPSLHWTKQAST
;
A
#
# COMPACT_ATOMS: atom_id res chain seq x y z
N MET A 1 32.30 -22.61 12.42
CA MET A 1 30.85 -22.46 12.18
C MET A 1 30.31 -23.48 11.19
N ARG A 2 30.88 -23.67 9.99
CA ARG A 2 30.43 -24.69 9.02
C ARG A 2 30.22 -26.08 9.63
N ALA A 3 31.20 -26.60 10.37
CA ALA A 3 31.10 -27.90 11.04
C ALA A 3 29.91 -28.01 12.04
N LEU A 4 29.51 -26.90 12.67
CA LEU A 4 28.36 -26.88 13.58
C LEU A 4 27.03 -26.99 12.82
N TYR A 5 26.94 -26.32 11.66
CA TYR A 5 25.76 -26.41 10.79
C TYR A 5 25.65 -27.80 10.15
N LEU A 6 26.76 -28.36 9.66
CA LEU A 6 26.78 -29.73 9.12
C LEU A 6 26.33 -30.77 10.17
N ARG A 7 26.73 -30.59 11.43
CA ARG A 7 26.30 -31.47 12.54
C ARG A 7 24.79 -31.39 12.81
N LYS A 8 24.15 -30.26 12.51
CA LYS A 8 22.71 -30.03 12.77
C LYS A 8 21.84 -30.34 11.55
N SER A 9 22.43 -30.44 10.36
CA SER A 9 21.71 -30.81 9.14
C SER A 9 21.36 -32.30 9.14
N PRO A 10 20.08 -32.69 8.96
CA PRO A 10 19.67 -34.09 8.95
C PRO A 10 20.16 -34.84 7.70
N THR A 11 20.42 -34.14 6.60
CA THR A 11 20.85 -34.71 5.31
C THR A 11 22.36 -34.79 5.16
N GLY A 12 23.12 -34.15 6.05
CA GLY A 12 24.58 -34.04 5.93
C GLY A 12 25.06 -33.00 4.91
N ASP A 13 24.16 -32.47 4.09
CA ASP A 13 24.42 -31.41 3.12
C ASP A 13 23.95 -30.05 3.65
N LEU A 14 24.66 -28.98 3.30
CA LEU A 14 24.22 -27.61 3.55
C LEU A 14 23.44 -27.10 2.35
N GLU A 15 22.41 -26.30 2.64
CA GLU A 15 21.70 -25.55 1.61
C GLU A 15 22.68 -24.58 0.91
N PRO A 16 22.66 -24.50 -0.44
CA PRO A 16 23.66 -23.75 -1.20
C PRO A 16 23.70 -22.26 -0.82
N GLU A 17 22.57 -21.69 -0.41
CA GLU A 17 22.47 -20.30 0.07
C GLU A 17 23.31 -20.08 1.34
N ILE A 18 23.30 -21.05 2.26
CA ILE A 18 24.08 -20.99 3.50
C ILE A 18 25.57 -21.18 3.19
N GLU A 19 25.92 -22.06 2.24
CA GLU A 19 27.31 -22.21 1.82
C GLU A 19 27.85 -20.91 1.19
N GLU A 20 27.09 -20.28 0.30
CA GLU A 20 27.47 -18.99 -0.29
C GLU A 20 27.64 -17.92 0.79
N LEU A 21 26.70 -17.83 1.72
CA LEU A 21 26.78 -16.89 2.85
C LEU A 21 28.00 -17.17 3.74
N LEU A 22 28.29 -18.42 4.07
CA LEU A 22 29.47 -18.78 4.87
C LEU A 22 30.77 -18.45 4.13
N THR A 23 30.77 -18.57 2.80
CA THR A 23 31.90 -18.21 1.94
C THR A 23 32.10 -16.69 1.94
N LYS A 24 31.02 -15.90 1.81
CA LYS A 24 31.02 -14.43 1.94
C LYS A 24 31.50 -13.99 3.33
N LEU A 25 30.97 -14.61 4.38
CA LEU A 25 31.35 -14.36 5.77
C LEU A 25 32.77 -14.84 6.11
N ASN A 26 33.54 -15.40 5.18
CA ASN A 26 34.94 -15.68 5.44
C ASN A 26 35.77 -14.37 5.54
N SER A 27 35.34 -13.30 4.85
CA SER A 27 35.94 -11.97 4.95
C SER A 27 35.56 -11.27 6.26
N PHE A 28 36.54 -10.61 6.90
CA PHE A 28 36.31 -9.81 8.10
C PHE A 28 35.37 -8.62 7.85
N ASP A 29 35.53 -7.94 6.71
CA ASP A 29 34.70 -6.78 6.36
C ASP A 29 33.24 -7.18 6.20
N LEU A 30 32.97 -8.33 5.56
CA LEU A 30 31.60 -8.83 5.40
C LEU A 30 30.97 -9.27 6.72
N ARG A 31 31.75 -9.78 7.68
CA ARG A 31 31.25 -10.03 9.05
C ARG A 31 30.84 -8.74 9.74
N LEU A 32 31.60 -7.66 9.57
CA LEU A 32 31.26 -6.36 10.13
C LEU A 32 29.97 -5.81 9.49
N MET A 33 29.83 -5.94 8.17
CA MET A 33 28.60 -5.55 7.46
C MET A 33 27.39 -6.38 7.88
N TYR A 34 27.58 -7.69 8.09
CA TYR A 34 26.53 -8.58 8.57
C TYR A 34 26.01 -8.16 9.96
N LEU A 35 26.92 -7.79 10.88
CA LEU A 35 26.54 -7.30 12.20
C LEU A 35 25.79 -5.98 12.14
N ARG A 36 26.11 -5.13 11.15
CA ARG A 36 25.57 -3.78 11.00
C ARG A 36 24.23 -3.73 10.27
N LEU A 37 24.16 -4.37 9.10
CA LEU A 37 23.03 -4.33 8.17
C LEU A 37 22.06 -5.49 8.36
N GLY A 38 22.47 -6.53 9.08
CA GLY A 38 21.68 -7.73 9.27
C GLY A 38 21.90 -8.80 8.21
N HIS A 39 21.17 -9.90 8.36
CA HIS A 39 21.29 -11.09 7.53
C HIS A 39 20.82 -10.84 6.09
N ASP A 40 19.64 -10.25 5.93
CA ASP A 40 18.95 -10.12 4.65
C ASP A 40 19.76 -9.29 3.64
N ALA A 41 20.47 -8.25 4.11
CA ALA A 41 21.29 -7.41 3.24
C ALA A 41 22.50 -8.15 2.66
N VAL A 42 23.11 -9.06 3.44
CA VAL A 42 24.31 -9.80 3.02
C VAL A 42 23.95 -11.08 2.26
N ALA A 43 22.89 -11.76 2.68
CA ALA A 43 22.40 -12.97 2.04
C ALA A 43 21.68 -12.66 0.71
N GLY A 44 20.88 -11.60 0.67
CA GLY A 44 20.03 -11.27 -0.49
C GLY A 44 20.75 -10.59 -1.65
N CYS A 45 21.96 -10.05 -1.45
CA CYS A 45 22.71 -9.39 -2.52
C CYS A 45 23.87 -10.25 -3.03
N ASN A 46 23.75 -10.75 -4.27
CA ASN A 46 24.80 -11.56 -4.91
C ASN A 46 25.82 -10.72 -5.70
N TRP A 47 25.45 -9.50 -6.07
CA TRP A 47 26.27 -8.58 -6.88
C TRP A 47 26.97 -7.49 -6.06
N CYS A 48 26.75 -7.46 -4.74
CA CYS A 48 27.33 -6.45 -3.86
C CYS A 48 28.77 -6.85 -3.48
N HIS A 49 29.73 -6.01 -3.84
CA HIS A 49 31.14 -6.14 -3.46
C HIS A 49 31.62 -4.98 -2.58
N ARG A 50 31.00 -3.80 -2.70
CA ARG A 50 31.39 -2.59 -1.96
C ARG A 50 30.36 -2.24 -0.89
N LEU A 51 30.82 -1.60 0.19
CA LEU A 51 29.96 -1.12 1.28
C LEU A 51 28.76 -0.30 0.78
N LYS A 52 28.98 0.58 -0.20
CA LYS A 52 27.93 1.45 -0.75
C LYS A 52 26.81 0.67 -1.43
N GLU A 53 27.13 -0.47 -2.05
CA GLU A 53 26.16 -1.33 -2.73
C GLU A 53 25.27 -2.04 -1.72
N TYR A 54 25.87 -2.58 -0.64
CA TYR A 54 25.12 -3.17 0.47
C TYR A 54 24.22 -2.15 1.17
N LEU A 55 24.71 -0.92 1.40
CA LEU A 55 23.88 0.15 1.98
C LEU A 55 22.70 0.51 1.09
N LEU A 56 22.95 0.69 -0.21
CA LEU A 56 21.88 1.01 -1.15
C LEU A 56 20.82 -0.10 -1.16
N PHE A 57 21.23 -1.36 -1.22
CA PHE A 57 20.32 -2.50 -1.15
C PHE A 57 19.53 -2.54 0.16
N ALA A 58 20.21 -2.37 1.30
CA ALA A 58 19.58 -2.41 2.63
C ALA A 58 18.59 -1.24 2.86
N PHE A 59 18.81 -0.08 2.25
CA PHE A 59 17.98 1.11 2.47
C PHE A 59 16.73 1.19 1.58
N ILE A 60 16.74 0.57 0.40
CA ILE A 60 15.60 0.63 -0.53
C ILE A 60 14.33 0.06 0.12
N GLY A 61 14.44 -1.10 0.77
CA GLY A 61 13.31 -1.76 1.44
C GLY A 61 12.65 -0.84 2.49
N PRO A 62 13.37 -0.42 3.53
CA PRO A 62 12.89 0.54 4.53
C PRO A 62 12.27 1.80 3.94
N LEU A 63 12.94 2.41 2.96
CA LEU A 63 12.50 3.64 2.33
C LEU A 63 11.13 3.49 1.64
N LEU A 64 10.90 2.37 0.96
CA LEU A 64 9.59 2.08 0.37
C LEU A 64 8.49 1.95 1.43
N VAL A 65 8.79 1.32 2.57
CA VAL A 65 7.79 1.21 3.65
C VAL A 65 7.45 2.58 4.25
N TYR A 66 8.44 3.46 4.45
CA TYR A 66 8.15 4.84 4.87
C TYR A 66 7.29 5.61 3.85
N ILE A 67 7.55 5.46 2.55
CA ILE A 67 6.74 6.10 1.50
C ILE A 67 5.30 5.58 1.54
N LEU A 68 5.12 4.27 1.68
CA LEU A 68 3.79 3.64 1.79
C LEU A 68 3.06 4.13 3.04
N GLU A 69 3.73 4.24 4.17
CA GLU A 69 3.13 4.74 5.42
C GLU A 69 2.77 6.23 5.34
N ILE A 70 3.62 7.06 4.72
CA ILE A 70 3.30 8.46 4.43
C ILE A 70 2.04 8.55 3.54
N ALA A 71 1.92 7.68 2.53
CA ALA A 71 0.74 7.63 1.68
C ALA A 71 -0.50 7.18 2.47
N PHE A 72 -0.36 6.18 3.34
CA PHE A 72 -1.42 5.67 4.21
C PHE A 72 -1.93 6.75 5.18
N ILE A 73 -1.02 7.44 5.88
CA ILE A 73 -1.37 8.58 6.74
C ILE A 73 -1.98 9.71 5.92
N GLY A 74 -1.46 9.99 4.72
CA GLY A 74 -2.03 10.97 3.80
C GLY A 74 -3.48 10.67 3.45
N LEU A 75 -3.82 9.39 3.26
CA LEU A 75 -5.18 8.91 3.02
C LEU A 75 -6.06 9.04 4.28
N LEU A 76 -5.52 8.74 5.47
CA LEU A 76 -6.25 8.91 6.75
C LEU A 76 -6.48 10.39 7.10
N THR A 77 -5.62 11.29 6.62
CA THR A 77 -5.63 12.73 6.93
C THR A 77 -6.07 13.59 5.75
N LEU A 78 -6.98 13.07 4.92
CA LEU A 78 -7.60 13.80 3.81
C LEU A 78 -8.15 15.18 4.27
N PRO A 79 -8.16 16.19 3.39
CA PRO A 79 -8.49 17.59 3.75
C PRO A 79 -9.91 17.80 4.28
N ASN A 80 -10.81 16.84 4.10
CA ASN A 80 -12.16 16.86 4.65
C ASN A 80 -12.24 16.25 6.07
N SER A 81 -11.12 15.77 6.61
CA SER A 81 -11.02 15.21 7.96
C SER A 81 -10.69 16.30 8.97
N SER A 82 -11.32 16.24 10.14
CA SER A 82 -11.01 17.12 11.30
C SER A 82 -9.55 17.02 11.77
N LYS A 83 -8.83 16.00 11.27
CA LYS A 83 -7.45 15.67 11.64
C LYS A 83 -6.40 16.21 10.65
N HIS A 84 -6.79 17.03 9.68
CA HIS A 84 -5.86 17.58 8.67
C HIS A 84 -4.64 18.29 9.28
N HIS A 85 -4.81 19.00 10.41
CA HIS A 85 -3.72 19.70 11.09
C HIS A 85 -2.63 18.76 11.66
N LEU A 86 -2.97 17.50 11.96
CA LEU A 86 -2.01 16.50 12.46
C LEU A 86 -1.15 15.89 11.34
N ARG A 87 -1.52 16.12 10.08
CA ARG A 87 -0.83 15.55 8.92
C ARG A 87 0.63 15.99 8.84
N SER A 88 0.90 17.30 8.98
CA SER A 88 2.27 17.83 8.90
C SER A 88 3.15 17.28 10.01
N TYR A 89 2.60 17.12 11.22
CA TYR A 89 3.30 16.50 12.35
C TYR A 89 3.61 15.03 12.07
N ALA A 90 2.62 14.24 11.68
CA ALA A 90 2.81 12.83 11.37
C ALA A 90 3.86 12.61 10.27
N ILE A 91 3.75 13.35 9.16
CA ILE A 91 4.73 13.30 8.08
C ILE A 91 6.12 13.74 8.57
N GLY A 92 6.20 14.82 9.36
CA GLY A 92 7.45 15.30 9.94
C GLY A 92 8.11 14.24 10.84
N THR A 93 7.34 13.57 11.69
CA THR A 93 7.85 12.49 12.55
C THR A 93 8.34 11.29 11.75
N LEU A 94 7.67 10.91 10.66
CA LEU A 94 8.12 9.85 9.77
C LEU A 94 9.44 10.19 9.07
N ILE A 95 9.55 11.42 8.54
CA ILE A 95 10.78 11.88 7.89
C ILE A 95 11.93 11.92 8.89
N LEU A 96 11.69 12.44 10.11
CA LEU A 96 12.71 12.50 11.15
C LEU A 96 13.14 11.10 11.60
N SER A 97 12.19 10.18 11.79
CA SER A 97 12.48 8.77 12.11
C SER A 97 13.30 8.11 11.00
N MET A 98 12.94 8.31 9.74
CA MET A 98 13.69 7.80 8.59
C MET A 98 15.12 8.34 8.61
N LEU A 99 15.32 9.66 8.76
CA LEU A 99 16.66 10.25 8.82
C LEU A 99 17.47 9.73 10.01
N PHE A 100 16.84 9.58 11.17
CA PHE A 100 17.47 9.03 12.37
C PHE A 100 17.91 7.57 12.17
N GLU A 101 17.06 6.76 11.54
CA GLU A 101 17.36 5.38 11.20
C GLU A 101 18.52 5.28 10.19
N PHE A 102 18.52 6.10 9.15
CA PHE A 102 19.63 6.17 8.19
C PHE A 102 20.92 6.62 8.87
N TYR A 103 20.85 7.64 9.73
CA TYR A 103 22.01 8.13 10.46
C TYR A 103 22.58 7.04 11.37
N THR A 104 21.76 6.41 12.21
CA THR A 104 22.19 5.33 13.11
C THR A 104 22.70 4.11 12.36
N ALA A 105 22.08 3.74 11.23
CA ALA A 105 22.60 2.69 10.36
C ALA A 105 23.99 3.06 9.79
N LEU A 106 24.26 4.34 9.47
CA LEU A 106 25.52 4.83 8.90
C LEU A 106 26.62 5.18 9.91
N THR A 107 26.29 5.54 11.14
CA THR A 107 27.25 5.93 12.18
C THR A 107 27.32 4.99 13.37
N GLY A 108 26.35 4.08 13.52
CA GLY A 108 26.26 3.16 14.65
C GLY A 108 27.55 2.40 14.89
N GLU A 109 28.16 2.63 16.05
CA GLU A 109 29.33 1.90 16.50
C GLU A 109 28.93 0.50 17.00
N ILE A 110 29.73 -0.49 16.63
CA ILE A 110 29.54 -1.87 17.07
C ILE A 110 30.30 -2.02 18.39
N THR A 111 29.61 -1.80 19.51
CA THR A 111 30.19 -2.00 20.83
C THR A 111 30.13 -3.48 21.20
N LEU A 112 31.29 -4.14 21.15
CA LEU A 112 31.45 -5.49 21.71
C LEU A 112 31.77 -5.34 23.20
N SER A 113 30.75 -5.38 24.07
CA SER A 113 30.95 -5.30 25.52
C SER A 113 31.64 -6.57 26.04
N ALA A 114 32.97 -6.62 25.98
CA ALA A 114 33.77 -7.74 26.48
C ALA A 114 33.56 -7.99 27.99
N ARG A 115 33.22 -6.92 28.74
CA ARG A 115 32.95 -6.96 30.18
C ARG A 115 31.68 -7.73 30.53
N GLU A 116 30.67 -7.70 29.66
CA GLU A 116 29.36 -8.30 29.91
C GLU A 116 29.37 -9.82 29.69
N ARG A 117 30.27 -10.31 28.82
CA ARG A 117 30.56 -11.73 28.61
C ARG A 117 31.01 -12.43 29.89
N ALA A 118 31.71 -11.72 30.78
CA ALA A 118 32.24 -12.31 32.01
C ALA A 118 31.14 -12.58 33.07
N GLN A 119 30.02 -11.87 33.02
CA GLN A 119 29.04 -11.88 34.10
C GLN A 119 27.82 -12.78 33.80
N ASN A 120 27.39 -12.86 32.54
CA ASN A 120 26.15 -13.57 32.16
C ASN A 120 26.38 -14.82 31.29
N GLY A 121 27.65 -15.18 31.02
CA GLY A 121 28.02 -16.36 30.22
C GLY A 121 27.74 -16.24 28.71
N TRP A 122 26.85 -15.34 28.30
CA TRP A 122 26.49 -15.09 26.91
C TRP A 122 26.80 -13.64 26.51
N PRO A 123 27.49 -13.38 25.38
CA PRO A 123 27.68 -12.04 24.89
C PRO A 123 26.34 -11.45 24.43
N GLN A 124 25.86 -10.41 25.11
CA GLN A 124 24.74 -9.59 24.67
C GLN A 124 25.18 -8.78 23.46
N ILE A 125 25.03 -9.34 22.26
CA ILE A 125 25.30 -8.62 21.02
C ILE A 125 24.04 -7.81 20.69
N THR A 126 24.10 -6.51 20.94
CA THR A 126 23.05 -5.57 20.53
C THR A 126 23.03 -5.49 19.00
N ARG A 127 22.04 -6.16 18.41
CA ARG A 127 21.82 -6.12 16.96
C ARG A 127 21.03 -4.85 16.63
N TRP A 128 21.75 -3.77 16.32
CA TRP A 128 21.15 -2.47 15.95
C TRP A 128 20.07 -2.60 14.89
N HIS A 129 20.29 -3.46 13.88
CA HIS A 129 19.30 -3.78 12.86
C HIS A 129 17.95 -4.22 13.47
N ASP A 130 17.97 -5.18 14.39
CA ASP A 130 16.74 -5.73 14.99
C ASP A 130 16.05 -4.67 15.86
N THR A 131 16.84 -3.85 16.58
CA THR A 131 16.31 -2.73 17.36
C THR A 131 15.66 -1.67 16.47
N LEU A 132 16.30 -1.29 15.36
CA LEU A 132 15.75 -0.31 14.40
C LEU A 132 14.49 -0.84 13.71
N TYR A 133 14.52 -2.12 13.32
CA TYR A 133 13.36 -2.82 12.78
C TYR A 133 12.18 -2.74 13.77
N MET A 134 12.38 -3.18 15.03
CA MET A 134 11.33 -3.13 16.06
C MET A 134 10.85 -1.70 16.36
N ALA A 135 11.76 -0.72 16.43
CA ALA A 135 11.42 0.68 16.61
C ALA A 135 10.54 1.20 15.45
N ARG A 136 10.83 0.78 14.22
CA ARG A 136 10.04 1.15 13.04
C ARG A 136 8.62 0.58 13.09
N TYR A 137 8.47 -0.72 13.36
CA TYR A 137 7.12 -1.34 13.45
C TYR A 137 6.31 -0.79 14.60
N THR A 138 6.95 -0.53 15.75
CA THR A 138 6.25 0.11 16.87
C THR A 138 5.81 1.52 16.51
N LEU A 139 6.65 2.29 15.81
CA LEU A 139 6.29 3.61 15.31
C LEU A 139 5.14 3.54 14.28
N PHE A 140 5.20 2.63 13.31
CA PHE A 140 4.13 2.44 12.31
C PHE A 140 2.84 1.90 12.90
N LEU A 141 2.87 1.25 14.06
CA LEU A 141 1.66 0.82 14.76
C LEU A 141 1.09 1.95 15.62
N VAL A 142 1.95 2.60 16.41
CA VAL A 142 1.54 3.63 17.38
C VAL A 142 1.07 4.89 16.68
N LEU A 143 1.72 5.28 15.59
CA LEU A 143 1.44 6.55 14.91
C LEU A 143 0.02 6.62 14.31
N PRO A 144 -0.44 5.69 13.45
CA PRO A 144 -1.81 5.71 12.97
C PRO A 144 -2.83 5.48 14.09
N LEU A 145 -2.51 4.67 15.11
CA LEU A 145 -3.39 4.49 16.28
C LEU A 145 -3.58 5.81 17.04
N SER A 146 -2.49 6.55 17.26
CA SER A 146 -2.51 7.86 17.92
C SER A 146 -3.31 8.89 17.12
N LEU A 147 -3.24 8.83 15.79
CA LEU A 147 -4.06 9.66 14.91
C LEU A 147 -5.54 9.25 14.95
N GLN A 148 -5.85 7.96 15.13
CA GLN A 148 -7.23 7.46 15.13
C GLN A 148 -7.95 7.69 16.47
N LEU A 149 -7.24 7.61 17.59
CA LEU A 149 -7.78 7.78 18.93
C LEU A 149 -8.64 9.06 19.03
N PRO A 150 -9.91 8.96 19.49
CA PRO A 150 -10.78 10.12 19.64
C PRO A 150 -10.12 11.11 20.60
N ARG A 151 -10.09 12.40 20.22
CA ARG A 151 -9.44 13.52 20.93
C ARG A 151 -9.28 13.22 22.42
N ILE A 152 -8.09 12.76 22.82
CA ILE A 152 -7.76 12.64 24.23
C ILE A 152 -7.48 14.07 24.68
N PRO A 153 -8.36 14.70 25.49
CA PRO A 153 -8.19 16.10 25.88
C PRO A 153 -6.89 16.34 26.65
N PHE A 154 -6.32 15.27 27.24
CA PHE A 154 -5.08 15.30 28.01
C PHE A 154 -3.84 15.73 27.22
N ILE A 155 -3.78 15.51 25.90
CA ILE A 155 -2.56 15.81 25.12
C ILE A 155 -2.30 17.33 25.09
N TYR A 156 -3.36 18.13 25.03
CA TYR A 156 -3.24 19.59 25.03
C TYR A 156 -3.00 20.18 26.43
N SER A 157 -3.16 19.38 27.49
CA SER A 157 -2.89 19.80 28.86
C SER A 157 -1.41 19.73 29.24
N ILE A 158 -0.55 19.15 28.38
CA ILE A 158 0.89 19.07 28.64
C ILE A 158 1.56 20.38 28.20
N PRO A 159 2.11 21.19 29.13
CA PRO A 159 2.60 22.54 28.84
C PRO A 159 3.79 22.58 27.87
N ILE A 160 4.51 21.46 27.73
CA ILE A 160 5.69 21.35 26.86
C ILE A 160 5.29 21.09 25.40
N LEU A 161 4.20 20.35 25.17
CA LEU A 161 3.75 19.96 23.82
C LEU A 161 2.74 20.96 23.22
N GLY A 162 2.02 21.70 24.06
CA GLY A 162 1.05 22.73 23.64
C GLY A 162 1.57 23.73 22.60
N PRO A 163 2.76 24.35 22.76
CA PRO A 163 3.26 25.33 21.79
C PRO A 163 3.80 24.70 20.50
N LEU A 164 4.09 23.39 20.48
CA LEU A 164 4.59 22.70 19.29
C LEU A 164 3.45 22.21 18.38
N LEU A 165 2.26 22.00 18.95
CA LEU A 165 1.10 21.51 18.24
C LEU A 165 0.30 22.69 17.67
N PRO A 166 0.09 22.76 16.33
CA PRO A 166 -0.75 23.80 15.76
C PRO A 166 -2.16 23.66 16.33
N ALA A 167 -2.65 24.72 16.96
CA ALA A 167 -3.99 24.73 17.52
C ALA A 167 -5.01 24.41 16.41
N PRO A 168 -6.01 23.53 16.67
CA PRO A 168 -7.03 23.23 15.69
C PRO A 168 -7.77 24.52 15.35
N ASP A 169 -7.68 24.94 14.09
CA ASP A 169 -8.26 26.20 13.63
C ASP A 169 -9.79 26.16 13.87
N PRO A 170 -10.34 26.94 14.82
CA PRO A 170 -11.74 26.82 15.24
C PRO A 170 -12.72 27.10 14.09
N ARG A 171 -12.25 27.79 13.05
CA ARG A 171 -13.01 28.12 11.83
C ARG A 171 -13.27 26.89 10.93
N LEU A 172 -12.43 25.85 11.01
CA LEU A 172 -12.61 24.62 10.23
C LEU A 172 -13.64 23.68 10.86
N ALA A 173 -13.82 23.70 12.19
CA ALA A 173 -14.87 22.93 12.86
C ALA A 173 -16.29 23.45 12.56
N LEU A 174 -16.43 24.75 12.27
CA LEU A 174 -17.67 25.38 11.82
C LEU A 174 -17.93 25.22 10.31
N LYS A 175 -16.90 24.86 9.52
CA LYS A 175 -17.01 24.50 8.09
C LYS A 175 -17.20 22.99 7.93
N ALA A 176 -18.22 22.42 8.56
CA ALA A 176 -18.93 21.32 7.89
C ALA A 176 -19.49 21.95 6.60
N SER A 177 -18.75 21.81 5.49
CA SER A 177 -19.00 22.56 4.27
C SER A 177 -20.45 22.34 3.85
N PRO A 178 -21.23 23.40 3.59
CA PRO A 178 -22.58 23.23 3.07
C PRO A 178 -22.50 22.36 1.81
N PRO A 179 -23.50 21.51 1.53
CA PRO A 179 -23.48 20.56 0.41
C PRO A 179 -23.13 21.24 -0.94
N ALA A 180 -23.43 22.54 -1.09
CA ALA A 180 -23.04 23.38 -2.21
C ALA A 180 -21.53 23.43 -2.49
N GLN A 181 -20.67 23.49 -1.46
CA GLN A 181 -19.21 23.53 -1.65
C GLN A 181 -18.64 22.16 -2.07
N ARG A 182 -19.24 21.06 -1.60
CA ARG A 182 -18.89 19.72 -2.08
C ARG A 182 -19.27 19.55 -3.55
N LEU A 183 -20.43 20.04 -3.95
CA LEU A 183 -20.86 20.05 -5.35
C LEU A 183 -19.89 20.83 -6.25
N GLN A 184 -19.41 22.01 -5.81
CA GLN A 184 -18.42 22.78 -6.55
C GLN A 184 -17.09 22.03 -6.73
N SER A 185 -16.64 21.26 -5.73
CA SER A 185 -15.42 20.46 -5.86
C SER A 185 -15.58 19.25 -6.79
N LEU A 186 -16.81 18.73 -6.97
CA LEU A 186 -17.11 17.61 -7.86
C LEU A 186 -17.35 18.03 -9.31
N GLN A 187 -17.68 19.29 -9.54
CA GLN A 187 -17.94 19.83 -10.87
C GLN A 187 -16.77 19.62 -11.86
N PRO A 188 -15.50 19.98 -11.55
CA PRO A 188 -14.40 19.77 -12.50
C PRO A 188 -14.14 18.29 -12.79
N THR A 189 -14.37 17.41 -11.81
CA THR A 189 -14.26 15.96 -12.03
C THR A 189 -15.37 15.42 -12.92
N LEU A 190 -16.59 15.93 -12.78
CA LEU A 190 -17.72 15.61 -13.65
C LEU A 190 -17.48 16.10 -15.08
N ASP A 191 -16.98 17.32 -15.25
CA ASP A 191 -16.66 17.89 -16.57
C ASP A 191 -15.59 17.08 -17.32
N LEU A 192 -14.58 16.59 -16.59
CA LEU A 192 -13.57 15.69 -17.15
C LEU A 192 -14.16 14.33 -17.56
N LEU A 193 -15.03 13.76 -16.73
CA LEU A 193 -15.68 12.48 -17.01
C LEU A 193 -16.60 12.57 -18.22
N ILE A 194 -17.35 13.66 -18.36
CA ILE A 194 -18.21 13.92 -19.53
C ILE A 194 -17.37 13.94 -20.80
N THR A 195 -16.23 14.65 -20.79
CA THR A 195 -15.33 14.73 -21.94
C THR A 195 -14.75 13.35 -22.31
N ARG A 196 -14.34 12.56 -21.31
CA ARG A 196 -13.84 11.18 -21.53
C ARG A 196 -14.91 10.25 -22.10
N LEU A 197 -16.15 10.38 -21.63
CA LEU A 197 -17.27 9.58 -22.12
C LEU A 197 -17.58 9.92 -23.58
N HIS A 198 -17.62 11.21 -23.94
CA HIS A 198 -17.76 11.64 -25.33
C HIS A 198 -16.61 11.12 -26.20
N PHE A 199 -15.37 11.24 -25.75
CA PHE A 199 -14.23 10.69 -26.47
C PHE A 199 -14.41 9.18 -26.72
N LEU A 200 -14.81 8.41 -25.71
CA LEU A 200 -15.08 6.98 -25.85
C LEU A 200 -16.19 6.68 -26.85
N THR A 201 -17.26 7.47 -26.87
CA THR A 201 -18.32 7.31 -27.89
C THR A 201 -17.81 7.58 -29.31
N TYR A 202 -16.97 8.61 -29.48
CA TYR A 202 -16.37 8.92 -30.78
C TYR A 202 -15.34 7.89 -31.22
N THR A 203 -14.51 7.38 -30.32
CA THR A 203 -13.55 6.31 -30.65
C THR A 203 -14.29 5.03 -31.04
N LYS A 204 -15.36 4.67 -30.34
CA LYS A 204 -16.24 3.54 -30.72
C LYS A 204 -16.82 3.74 -32.11
N ALA A 205 -17.35 4.92 -32.42
CA ALA A 205 -17.89 5.23 -33.74
C ALA A 205 -16.80 5.20 -34.84
N ALA A 206 -15.59 5.69 -34.54
CA ALA A 206 -14.46 5.67 -35.46
C ALA A 206 -13.99 4.24 -35.76
N ILE A 207 -13.90 3.38 -34.73
CA ILE A 207 -13.59 1.95 -34.87
C ILE A 207 -14.56 1.28 -35.85
N MET A 208 -15.86 1.59 -35.78
CA MET A 208 -16.87 0.99 -36.65
C MET A 208 -16.78 1.43 -38.12
N ARG A 209 -16.13 2.58 -38.40
CA ARG A 209 -15.93 3.09 -39.77
C ARG A 209 -14.77 2.43 -40.49
N MET A 210 -13.76 1.93 -39.77
CA MET A 210 -12.60 1.26 -40.37
C MET A 210 -12.85 -0.26 -40.45
N PRO A 211 -12.96 -0.87 -41.64
CA PRO A 211 -13.36 -2.27 -41.77
C PRO A 211 -12.39 -3.23 -41.07
N SER A 212 -11.08 -3.02 -41.20
CA SER A 212 -10.05 -3.87 -40.59
C SER A 212 -9.97 -3.78 -39.06
N VAL A 213 -10.38 -2.66 -38.46
CA VAL A 213 -10.44 -2.51 -37.00
C VAL A 213 -11.77 -3.06 -36.48
N ARG A 214 -12.86 -2.81 -37.19
CA ARG A 214 -14.18 -3.36 -36.89
C ARG A 214 -14.17 -4.88 -36.86
N GLU A 215 -13.61 -5.55 -37.87
CA GLU A 215 -13.52 -7.01 -37.92
C GLU A 215 -12.74 -7.59 -36.74
N ARG A 216 -11.60 -6.98 -36.38
CA ARG A 216 -10.82 -7.37 -35.20
C ARG A 216 -11.58 -7.15 -33.89
N ALA A 217 -12.29 -6.03 -33.77
CA ALA A 217 -13.10 -5.74 -32.59
C ALA A 217 -14.25 -6.76 -32.44
N VAL A 218 -14.96 -7.07 -33.53
CA VAL A 218 -16.03 -8.10 -33.53
C VAL A 218 -15.46 -9.47 -33.17
N ALA A 219 -14.36 -9.89 -33.81
CA ALA A 219 -13.71 -11.16 -33.49
C ALA A 219 -13.27 -11.26 -32.03
N TRP A 220 -12.77 -10.16 -31.45
CA TRP A 220 -12.40 -10.11 -30.03
C TRP A 220 -13.63 -10.23 -29.12
N TRP A 221 -14.70 -9.49 -29.39
CA TRP A 221 -15.95 -9.59 -28.61
C TRP A 221 -16.63 -10.96 -28.74
N ASP A 222 -16.54 -11.61 -29.90
CA ASP A 222 -17.04 -12.96 -30.11
C ASP A 222 -16.24 -14.00 -29.32
N ALA A 223 -14.90 -13.84 -29.27
CA ALA A 223 -14.03 -14.69 -28.46
C ALA A 223 -14.32 -14.51 -26.96
N GLU A 224 -14.38 -13.26 -26.48
CA GLU A 224 -14.71 -12.93 -25.08
C GLU A 224 -16.11 -13.44 -24.71
N GLY A 225 -17.08 -13.30 -25.63
CA GLY A 225 -18.43 -13.82 -25.45
C GLY A 225 -18.48 -15.34 -25.38
N LYS A 226 -17.58 -16.04 -26.08
CA LYS A 226 -17.44 -17.50 -25.99
C LYS A 226 -16.83 -17.91 -24.65
N GLU A 227 -15.72 -17.30 -24.25
CA GLU A 227 -15.09 -17.55 -22.94
C GLU A 227 -16.06 -17.26 -21.79
N GLY A 228 -16.81 -16.17 -21.88
CA GLY A 228 -17.85 -15.81 -20.89
C GLY A 228 -18.96 -16.87 -20.81
N LYS A 229 -19.41 -17.42 -21.95
CA LYS A 229 -20.40 -18.52 -21.96
C LYS A 229 -19.83 -19.81 -21.36
N GLU A 230 -18.58 -20.14 -21.68
CA GLU A 230 -17.88 -21.29 -21.11
C GLU A 230 -17.76 -21.16 -19.59
N GLY A 231 -17.33 -20.00 -19.09
CA GLY A 231 -17.26 -19.70 -17.65
C GLY A 231 -18.62 -19.71 -16.94
N LEU A 232 -19.69 -19.26 -17.62
CA LEU A 232 -21.06 -19.36 -17.10
C LEU A 232 -21.58 -20.80 -17.05
N SER A 233 -21.11 -21.67 -17.96
CA SER A 233 -21.46 -23.09 -17.97
C SER A 233 -20.65 -23.94 -17.00
N ASP A 234 -19.59 -23.40 -16.40
CA ASP A 234 -18.78 -24.09 -15.41
C ASP A 234 -19.55 -24.28 -14.09
N GLU A 235 -19.74 -25.55 -13.69
CA GLU A 235 -20.40 -25.92 -12.43
C GLU A 235 -19.73 -25.30 -11.20
N GLY A 236 -18.39 -25.15 -11.21
CA GLY A 236 -17.65 -24.55 -10.10
C GLY A 236 -18.00 -23.08 -9.90
N VAL A 237 -18.12 -22.32 -11.00
CA VAL A 237 -18.55 -20.92 -10.99
C VAL A 237 -20.00 -20.81 -10.53
N GLN A 238 -20.89 -21.67 -11.03
CA GLN A 238 -22.30 -21.67 -10.62
C GLN A 238 -22.48 -21.99 -9.12
N ARG A 239 -21.74 -22.97 -8.59
CA ARG A 239 -21.77 -23.29 -7.14
C ARG A 239 -21.27 -22.12 -6.29
N THR A 240 -20.19 -21.46 -6.73
CA THR A 240 -19.62 -20.29 -6.05
C THR A 240 -20.59 -19.10 -6.07
N ALA A 241 -21.18 -18.81 -7.24
CA ALA A 241 -22.20 -17.77 -7.39
C ALA A 241 -23.43 -18.06 -6.53
N LYS A 242 -23.87 -19.33 -6.44
CA LYS A 242 -24.97 -19.76 -5.57
C LYS A 242 -24.64 -19.58 -4.09
N GLY A 243 -23.42 -19.88 -3.67
CA GLY A 243 -22.94 -19.60 -2.31
C GLY A 243 -22.93 -18.11 -1.96
N MET A 244 -22.74 -17.23 -2.96
CA MET A 244 -22.77 -15.77 -2.81
C MET A 244 -24.17 -15.15 -3.00
N GLY A 245 -25.22 -15.95 -3.25
CA GLY A 245 -26.56 -15.43 -3.54
C GLY A 245 -26.70 -14.75 -4.91
N LEU A 246 -25.76 -15.01 -5.82
CA LEU A 246 -25.69 -14.49 -7.19
C LEU A 246 -26.04 -15.58 -8.23
N ALA A 247 -26.79 -16.62 -7.83
CA ALA A 247 -27.05 -17.80 -8.65
C ALA A 247 -27.72 -17.45 -10.00
N TYR A 248 -27.29 -18.17 -11.04
CA TYR A 248 -27.77 -18.07 -12.43
C TYR A 248 -28.86 -19.12 -12.73
N ASP A 249 -29.71 -19.47 -11.75
CA ASP A 249 -30.75 -20.47 -12.00
C ASP A 249 -31.73 -19.94 -13.06
N GLU A 250 -31.92 -20.72 -14.13
CA GLU A 250 -32.67 -20.40 -15.36
C GLU A 250 -34.14 -20.00 -15.09
N ILE A 251 -34.63 -20.35 -13.89
CA ILE A 251 -36.01 -20.12 -13.45
C ILE A 251 -36.21 -18.73 -12.84
N ASP A 252 -35.14 -18.03 -12.43
CA ASP A 252 -35.32 -16.79 -11.69
C ASP A 252 -34.48 -15.64 -12.24
N GLY A 253 -35.20 -14.71 -12.88
CA GLY A 253 -34.72 -13.42 -13.36
C GLY A 253 -34.23 -12.49 -12.24
N VAL A 254 -33.73 -13.00 -11.12
CA VAL A 254 -33.16 -12.25 -9.99
C VAL A 254 -31.97 -11.40 -10.45
N LEU A 255 -31.10 -11.91 -11.33
CA LEU A 255 -30.04 -11.10 -11.91
C LEU A 255 -30.59 -10.00 -12.82
N ARG A 256 -31.61 -10.33 -13.63
CA ARG A 256 -32.26 -9.35 -14.52
C ARG A 256 -33.00 -8.28 -13.71
N VAL A 257 -33.61 -8.65 -12.59
CA VAL A 257 -34.29 -7.77 -11.64
C VAL A 257 -33.29 -6.94 -10.87
N ASN A 258 -32.16 -7.49 -10.43
CA ASN A 258 -31.12 -6.75 -9.73
C ASN A 258 -30.35 -5.82 -10.66
N ALA A 259 -30.05 -6.26 -11.89
CA ALA A 259 -29.49 -5.39 -12.93
C ALA A 259 -30.47 -4.29 -13.31
N LYS A 260 -31.78 -4.60 -13.44
CA LYS A 260 -32.82 -3.59 -13.69
C LYS A 260 -32.95 -2.62 -12.52
N LYS A 261 -32.96 -3.09 -11.27
CA LYS A 261 -32.97 -2.25 -10.06
C LYS A 261 -31.71 -1.39 -9.96
N GLY A 262 -30.55 -1.93 -10.30
CA GLY A 262 -29.30 -1.17 -10.37
C GLY A 262 -29.36 -0.08 -11.44
N LEU A 263 -29.87 -0.43 -12.63
CA LEU A 263 -30.06 0.53 -13.72
C LEU A 263 -31.09 1.61 -13.34
N GLU A 264 -32.20 1.24 -12.72
CA GLU A 264 -33.22 2.16 -12.21
C GLU A 264 -32.67 3.05 -11.10
N SER A 265 -31.85 2.51 -10.19
CA SER A 265 -31.16 3.30 -9.15
C SER A 265 -30.19 4.31 -9.76
N ILE A 266 -29.46 3.93 -10.80
CA ILE A 266 -28.56 4.85 -11.53
C ILE A 266 -29.38 5.91 -12.26
N ASN A 267 -30.46 5.52 -12.93
CA ASN A 267 -31.33 6.43 -13.67
C ASN A 267 -32.07 7.42 -12.75
N ASN A 268 -32.45 6.99 -11.55
CA ASN A 268 -33.11 7.83 -10.54
C ASN A 268 -32.13 8.77 -9.82
N SER A 269 -30.86 8.36 -9.66
CA SER A 269 -29.83 9.19 -9.04
C SER A 269 -29.19 10.19 -10.01
N VAL A 270 -29.19 9.88 -11.30
CA VAL A 270 -28.69 10.76 -12.36
C VAL A 270 -29.72 10.76 -13.49
N PRO A 271 -30.78 11.61 -13.42
CA PRO A 271 -31.73 11.70 -14.51
C PRO A 271 -30.97 12.08 -15.79
N PRO A 272 -31.12 11.33 -16.89
CA PRO A 272 -30.44 11.62 -18.14
C PRO A 272 -30.76 13.07 -18.51
N SER A 273 -29.71 13.83 -18.86
CA SER A 273 -29.86 15.24 -19.18
C SER A 273 -30.99 15.41 -20.22
N LEU A 274 -31.87 16.40 -20.00
CA LEU A 274 -33.04 16.71 -20.83
C LEU A 274 -32.74 16.88 -22.33
N HIS A 275 -31.46 16.93 -22.70
CA HIS A 275 -30.96 16.92 -24.06
C HIS A 275 -31.32 15.62 -24.82
N TRP A 276 -31.36 14.45 -24.16
CA TRP A 276 -31.61 13.16 -24.82
C TRP A 276 -33.10 12.85 -24.99
N THR A 277 -33.96 13.39 -24.13
CA THR A 277 -35.41 13.13 -24.16
C THR A 277 -36.12 13.83 -25.33
N LYS A 278 -35.57 14.95 -25.84
CA LYS A 278 -36.17 15.68 -26.97
C LYS A 278 -35.98 15.03 -28.34
N GLN A 279 -35.03 14.10 -28.51
CA GLN A 279 -34.76 13.46 -29.80
C GLN A 279 -35.58 12.18 -30.04
N ALA A 280 -36.24 11.63 -29.01
CA ALA A 280 -37.03 10.40 -29.15
C ALA A 280 -38.51 10.64 -29.52
N SER A 281 -38.94 11.90 -29.64
CA SER A 281 -40.34 12.28 -29.91
C SER A 281 -40.58 12.88 -31.31
N THR A 282 -39.68 12.62 -32.26
CA THR A 282 -39.80 12.98 -33.68
C THR A 282 -39.43 11.79 -34.53
#